data_AF-A0A950JFU0-F1
#
_entry.id   AF-A0A950JFU0-F1
#
_cell.length_a   1.000
_cell.length_b   1.000
_cell.length_c   1.000
_cell.angle_alpha   90.00
_cell.angle_beta   90.00
_cell.angle_gamma   90.00
#
_symmetry.space_group_name_H-M   'P 1'
#
loop_
_entity.id
_entity.type
_entity.pdbx_description
1 polymer ?
#
loop_
_entity_poly.entity_id
_entity_poly.type
_entity_poly.pdbx_seq_one_letter_code
_entity_poly.pdbx_strand_id
1 'polypeptide(L)' 'LIALSAESRDAVNATLEKTAAAGGRADPNPAQDHGFMFGRSVEDPDGYVWEIFWMDQTAIQKPEGA' A
#
# COMPACT_ATOMS: atom_id res chain seq x y z
N LEU A 1 8.48 -7.75 -6.32
CA LEU A 1 7.54 -7.06 -5.42
C LEU A 1 7.74 -5.56 -5.63
N ILE A 2 6.67 -4.84 -5.96
CA ILE A 2 6.70 -3.38 -6.17
C ILE A 2 5.77 -2.75 -5.14
N ALA A 3 6.22 -1.66 -4.51
CA ALA A 3 5.45 -0.90 -3.54
C ALA A 3 5.13 0.50 -4.07
N LEU A 4 3.87 0.91 -3.97
CA LEU A 4 3.36 2.21 -4.40
C LEU A 4 2.85 2.98 -3.19
N SER A 5 3.32 4.22 -3.04
CA SER A 5 2.86 5.10 -1.97
C SER A 5 1.47 5.65 -2.26
N ALA A 6 0.64 5.72 -1.23
CA ALA A 6 -0.68 6.33 -1.22
C ALA A 6 -0.70 7.55 -0.28
N GLU A 7 -1.59 8.49 -0.54
CA GLU A 7 -1.66 9.77 0.18
C GLU A 7 -2.27 9.65 1.59
N SER A 8 -3.03 8.58 1.85
CA SER A 8 -3.69 8.34 3.14
C SER A 8 -3.98 6.85 3.36
N ARG A 9 -4.34 6.50 4.60
CA ARG A 9 -4.83 5.14 4.95
C ARG A 9 -6.07 4.76 4.14
N ASP A 10 -6.96 5.73 3.90
CA ASP A 10 -8.16 5.52 3.08
C ASP A 10 -7.82 5.30 1.61
N ALA A 11 -6.79 5.98 1.08
CA ALA A 11 -6.32 5.77 -0.28
C ALA A 11 -5.72 4.37 -0.48
N VAL A 12 -5.09 3.79 0.55
CA VAL A 12 -4.67 2.37 0.54
C VAL A 12 -5.90 1.47 0.37
N ASN A 13 -6.92 1.64 1.21
CA ASN A 13 -8.15 0.83 1.17
C ASN A 13 -8.90 0.98 -0.16
N ALA A 14 -9.05 2.20 -0.66
CA ALA A 14 -9.73 2.49 -1.92
C ALA A 14 -9.00 1.88 -3.13
N THR A 15 -7.67 1.76 -3.07
CA THR A 15 -6.90 1.07 -4.12
C THR A 15 -7.18 -0.42 -4.12
N LEU A 16 -7.27 -1.04 -2.94
CA LEU A 16 -7.62 -2.45 -2.80
C LEU A 16 -9.02 -2.78 -3.31
N GLU A 17 -10.00 -1.94 -2.99
CA GLU A 17 -11.37 -2.08 -3.49
C GLU A 17 -11.40 -2.03 -5.03
N LYS A 18 -10.67 -1.09 -5.64
CA LYS A 18 -10.55 -0.99 -7.10
C LYS A 18 -9.90 -2.22 -7.72
N THR A 19 -8.81 -2.72 -7.12
CA THR A 19 -8.12 -3.91 -7.63
C THR A 19 -8.99 -5.15 -7.52
N ALA A 20 -9.70 -5.34 -6.40
CA ALA A 20 -10.65 -6.44 -6.25
C ALA A 20 -11.79 -6.37 -7.27
N ALA A 21 -12.35 -5.17 -7.51
CA ALA A 21 -13.38 -4.96 -8.53
C ALA A 21 -12.86 -5.21 -9.96
N ALA A 22 -11.56 -5.06 -10.21
CA ALA A 22 -10.91 -5.33 -11.49
C ALA A 22 -10.50 -6.80 -11.69
N GLY A 23 -10.85 -7.71 -10.76
CA GLY A 23 -10.54 -9.13 -10.85
C GLY A 23 -9.26 -9.56 -10.14
N GLY A 24 -8.60 -8.66 -9.42
CA GLY A 24 -7.49 -8.99 -8.54
C GLY A 24 -7.94 -9.57 -7.19
N ARG A 25 -6.99 -10.07 -6.40
CA ARG A 25 -7.19 -10.56 -5.04
C ARG A 25 -6.67 -9.56 -4.03
N ALA A 26 -7.53 -9.07 -3.14
CA ALA A 26 -7.12 -8.24 -2.00
C ALA A 26 -6.45 -9.09 -0.91
N ASP A 27 -5.46 -8.51 -0.23
CA ASP A 27 -4.74 -9.07 0.91
C ASP A 27 -4.24 -10.51 0.72
N PRO A 28 -3.45 -10.81 -0.33
CA PRO A 28 -2.72 -12.08 -0.41
C PRO A 28 -1.73 -12.27 0.76
N ASN A 29 -1.31 -11.17 1.41
CA ASN A 29 -0.53 -11.15 2.64
C ASN A 29 -1.23 -10.34 3.75
N PRO A 30 -0.91 -10.58 5.03
CA PRO A 30 -1.45 -9.79 6.14
C PRO A 30 -1.18 -8.29 5.98
N ALA A 31 -2.13 -7.45 6.41
CA ALA A 31 -1.96 -6.01 6.45
C ALA A 31 -0.84 -5.61 7.43
N GLN A 32 -0.09 -4.57 7.06
CA GLN A 32 0.93 -3.95 7.90
C GLN A 32 0.33 -2.71 8.54
N ASP A 33 0.21 -2.67 9.86
CA ASP A 33 -0.24 -1.50 10.61
C ASP A 33 0.71 -1.22 11.78
N HIS A 34 1.58 -0.24 11.58
CA HIS A 34 2.60 0.16 12.55
C HIS A 34 2.28 1.53 13.17
N GLY A 35 1.06 2.04 12.97
CA GLY A 35 0.66 3.39 13.40
C GLY A 35 1.16 4.48 12.44
N PHE A 36 2.48 4.62 12.29
CA PHE A 36 3.13 5.58 11.36
C PHE A 36 3.17 5.09 9.90
N MET A 37 2.86 3.82 9.67
CA MET A 37 2.80 3.19 8.37
C MET A 37 1.58 2.28 8.32
N PHE A 38 0.86 2.33 7.21
CA PHE A 38 -0.25 1.44 6.92
C PHE A 38 -0.09 0.90 5.50
N GLY A 39 0.02 -0.40 5.34
CA GLY A 39 0.25 -1.06 4.07
C GLY A 39 -0.63 -2.28 3.88
N ARG A 40 -1.14 -2.46 2.67
CA ARG A 40 -1.85 -3.68 2.26
C ARG A 40 -1.32 -4.16 0.93
N SER A 41 -1.55 -5.44 0.63
CA SER A 41 -1.11 -6.04 -0.62
C SER A 41 -2.29 -6.39 -1.52
N VAL A 42 -2.06 -6.42 -2.82
CA VAL A 42 -2.99 -6.93 -3.83
C VAL A 42 -2.26 -7.86 -4.78
N GLU A 43 -2.94 -8.88 -5.27
CA GLU A 43 -2.51 -9.68 -6.40
C GLU A 43 -3.34 -9.32 -7.62
N ASP A 44 -2.71 -9.02 -8.75
CA ASP A 44 -3.42 -8.79 -10.01
C ASP A 44 -3.83 -10.11 -10.70
N PRO A 45 -4.65 -10.08 -11.76
CA PRO A 45 -5.08 -11.30 -12.46
C PRO A 45 -3.96 -12.15 -13.06
N ASP A 46 -2.77 -11.57 -13.26
CA ASP A 46 -1.58 -12.27 -13.78
C ASP A 46 -0.76 -12.91 -12.65
N GLY A 47 -1.16 -12.72 -11.39
CA GLY A 47 -0.51 -13.28 -10.21
C GLY A 47 0.61 -12.43 -9.62
N TYR A 48 0.80 -11.19 -10.08
CA TYR A 48 1.80 -10.29 -9.50
C TYR A 48 1.27 -9.63 -8.24
N VAL A 49 2.10 -9.66 -7.18
CA VAL A 49 1.80 -9.01 -5.92
C VAL A 49 2.37 -7.59 -5.90
N TRP A 50 1.51 -6.64 -5.50
CA TRP A 50 1.80 -5.23 -5.31
C TRP A 50 1.53 -4.86 -3.86
N GLU A 51 2.35 -3.97 -3.30
CA GLU A 51 2.10 -3.34 -2.00
C GLU A 51 1.63 -1.90 -2.19
N ILE A 52 0.54 -1.55 -1.55
CA ILE A 52 0.03 -0.17 -1.49
C ILE A 52 0.17 0.28 -0.06
N PHE A 53 0.92 1.37 0.16
CA PHE A 53 1.24 1.80 1.51
C PHE A 53 1.13 3.31 1.67
N TRP A 54 0.74 3.74 2.86
CA TRP A 54 0.83 5.10 3.33
C TRP A 54 1.85 5.17 4.46
N MET A 55 2.61 6.27 4.51
CA MET A 55 3.44 6.63 5.65
C MET A 55 3.06 8.02 6.15
N ASP A 56 3.08 8.18 7.46
CA ASP A 56 3.01 9.50 8.09
C ASP A 56 4.23 10.34 7.64
N GLN A 57 3.95 11.48 7.01
CA GLN A 57 5.00 12.36 6.49
C GLN A 57 5.89 12.95 7.60
N THR A 58 5.40 13.03 8.83
CA THR A 58 6.21 13.44 9.99
C THR A 58 7.25 12.39 10.37
N ALA A 59 7.03 11.13 10.00
CA ALA A 59 7.98 10.03 10.18
C ALA A 59 9.02 9.94 9.05
N ILE A 60 8.81 10.65 7.92
CA ILE A 60 9.77 10.70 6.83
C ILE A 60 10.91 11.64 7.21
N GLN A 61 12.04 11.07 7.64
CA GLN A 61 13.28 11.83 7.82
C GLN A 61 13.69 12.45 6.48
N LYS A 62 13.90 13.78 6.46
CA LYS A 62 14.56 14.41 5.32
C LYS A 62 15.99 13.86 5.23
N PRO A 63 16.50 13.53 4.03
CA PRO A 63 17.93 13.25 3.88
C PRO A 63 18.71 14.48 4.37
N GLU A 64 19.64 14.25 5.27
CA GLU A 64 20.51 15.29 5.82
C GLU A 64 21.44 15.77 4.70
N GLY A 65 21.25 17.00 4.22
CA GLY A 65 22.20 17.71 3.37
C GLY A 65 22.08 17.53 1.84
N ALA A 66 20.96 17.94 1.23
CA ALA A 66 20.90 18.25 -0.20
C ALA A 66 20.88 19.77 -0.45
#